data_AF-E3N5J6-F1
#
_entry.id   AF-E3N5J6-F1
#
_cell.length_a   1.000
_cell.length_b   1.000
_cell.length_c   1.000
_cell.angle_alpha   90.00
_cell.angle_beta   90.00
_cell.angle_gamma   90.00
#
_symmetry.space_group_name_H-M   'P 1'
#
loop_
_entity.id
_entity.type
_entity.pdbx_description
1 polymer ?
#
loop_
_entity_poly.entity_id
_entity_poly.type
_entity_poly.pdbx_seq_one_letter_code
_entity_poly.pdbx_strand_id
1 'polypeptide(L)'
;MEETPEYLWCGKIILFGQKKWNKNDILGEGEFCGVPEGVKEMNFDFSGKGYLSRDYKINYQLTHNCTIDNLTRCIRPDYFTQFDPRIMSKMEFKFNAWNYGEARACIHPYNLKKFNDWNDICEKIFE
;
A
#
# COMPACT_ATOMS: atom_id res chain seq x y z
N MET A 1 33.56 6.02 -5.70
CA MET A 1 32.28 6.24 -6.39
C MET A 1 31.27 5.44 -5.60
N GLU A 2 30.43 6.12 -4.81
CA GLU A 2 29.32 5.47 -4.12
C GLU A 2 28.28 5.11 -5.18
N GLU A 3 28.06 3.81 -5.38
CA GLU A 3 26.95 3.33 -6.20
C GLU A 3 25.65 3.77 -5.52
N THR A 4 24.98 4.78 -6.08
CA THR A 4 23.59 5.07 -5.76
C THR A 4 22.79 3.79 -6.00
N PRO A 5 22.05 3.26 -5.00
CA PRO A 5 21.19 2.12 -5.27
C PRO A 5 20.21 2.53 -6.36
N GLU A 6 20.25 1.83 -7.50
CA GLU A 6 19.25 2.00 -8.56
C GLU A 6 17.91 1.54 -7.97
N TYR A 7 17.13 2.50 -7.46
CA TYR A 7 15.74 2.26 -7.11
C TYR A 7 14.99 1.95 -8.41
N LEU A 8 14.78 0.66 -8.68
CA LEU A 8 14.16 0.18 -9.92
C LEU A 8 12.64 0.17 -9.86
N TRP A 9 12.05 0.44 -8.69
CA TRP A 9 10.60 0.47 -8.56
C TRP A 9 10.11 1.30 -7.37
N CYS A 10 8.89 1.78 -7.50
CA CYS A 10 8.14 2.44 -6.46
C CYS A 10 6.74 1.83 -6.36
N GLY A 11 6.12 2.01 -5.21
CA GLY A 11 4.80 1.53 -4.93
C GLY A 11 4.06 2.43 -3.96
N LYS A 12 2.74 2.29 -4.00
CA LYS A 12 1.84 2.89 -3.05
C LYS A 12 0.93 1.84 -2.47
N ILE A 13 0.85 1.83 -1.15
CA ILE A 13 -0.06 0.98 -0.39
C ILE A 13 -1.11 1.85 0.30
N ILE A 14 -2.36 1.40 0.23
CA ILE A 14 -3.49 2.02 0.92
C ILE A 14 -4.07 0.98 1.85
N LEU A 15 -4.18 1.35 3.11
CA LEU A 15 -4.92 0.63 4.12
C LEU A 15 -6.32 1.17 4.24
N PHE A 16 -7.29 0.28 4.15
CA PHE A 16 -8.68 0.64 4.35
C PHE A 16 -9.37 -0.37 5.26
N GLY A 17 -10.24 0.15 6.10
CA GLY A 17 -11.07 -0.61 7.01
C GLY A 17 -12.49 -0.67 6.48
N GLN A 18 -13.06 -1.87 6.35
CA GLN A 18 -14.48 -2.01 6.06
C GLN A 18 -15.27 -2.01 7.37
N LYS A 19 -16.19 -1.05 7.53
CA LYS A 19 -17.23 -1.10 8.58
C LYS A 19 -18.38 -2.01 8.15
N LYS A 20 -19.19 -2.47 9.12
CA LYS A 20 -20.38 -3.37 8.98
C LYS A 20 -21.37 -3.06 7.81
N TRP A 21 -21.24 -1.94 7.10
CA TRP A 21 -22.15 -1.45 6.06
C TRP A 21 -21.43 -0.84 4.83
N ASN A 22 -20.41 -1.52 4.29
CA ASN A 22 -19.76 -1.22 3.00
C ASN A 22 -19.10 0.17 2.84
N LYS A 23 -18.96 0.94 3.91
CA LYS A 23 -18.04 2.08 3.91
C LYS A 23 -16.64 1.58 4.21
N ASN A 24 -15.79 1.66 3.20
CA ASN A 24 -14.36 1.56 3.39
C ASN A 24 -13.89 2.90 3.95
N ASP A 25 -13.21 2.90 5.08
CA ASP A 25 -12.51 4.05 5.65
C ASP A 25 -11.03 3.92 5.29
N ILE A 26 -10.39 4.91 4.63
CA ILE A 26 -8.93 4.91 4.51
C ILE A 26 -8.33 5.14 5.90
N LEU A 27 -7.55 4.16 6.36
CA LEU A 27 -6.91 4.17 7.68
C LEU A 27 -5.46 4.67 7.59
N GLY A 28 -4.83 4.50 6.42
CA GLY A 28 -3.47 4.97 6.15
C GLY A 28 -3.10 4.79 4.69
N GLU A 29 -2.12 5.58 4.26
CA GLU A 29 -1.46 5.43 2.96
C GLU A 29 0.05 5.48 3.18
N GLY A 30 0.79 4.82 2.32
CA GLY A 30 2.24 4.87 2.31
C GLY A 30 2.78 4.74 0.89
N GLU A 31 3.79 5.54 0.59
CA GLU A 31 4.54 5.50 -0.66
C GLU A 31 5.96 5.07 -0.33
N PHE A 32 6.57 4.29 -1.22
CA PHE A 32 7.89 3.73 -0.98
C PHE A 32 8.56 3.38 -2.30
N CYS A 33 9.89 3.40 -2.31
CA CYS A 33 10.70 2.89 -3.41
C CYS A 33 11.63 1.78 -2.93
N GLY A 34 12.08 0.96 -3.86
CA GLY A 34 12.88 -0.21 -3.54
C GLY A 34 13.82 -0.65 -4.63
N VAL A 35 14.75 -1.50 -4.18
CA VAL A 35 15.58 -2.32 -5.05
C VAL A 35 14.80 -3.60 -5.43
N PRO A 36 15.12 -4.23 -6.57
CA PRO A 36 14.53 -5.50 -6.98
C PRO A 36 14.67 -6.59 -5.91
N GLU A 37 13.74 -7.55 -5.91
CA GLU A 37 13.83 -8.82 -5.15
C GLU A 37 13.86 -8.73 -3.61
N GLY A 38 13.53 -7.58 -3.02
CA GLY A 38 13.44 -7.41 -1.56
C GLY A 38 12.03 -7.58 -0.98
N VAL A 39 11.94 -8.15 0.24
CA VAL A 39 10.75 -8.00 1.08
C VAL A 39 10.67 -6.55 1.54
N LYS A 40 9.51 -5.92 1.33
CA LYS A 40 9.24 -4.58 1.84
C LYS A 40 8.42 -4.67 3.11
N GLU A 41 8.90 -3.96 4.12
CA GLU A 41 8.25 -3.81 5.40
C GLU A 41 7.69 -2.39 5.50
N MET A 42 6.41 -2.27 5.83
CA MET A 42 5.77 -0.99 6.09
C MET A 42 4.97 -1.05 7.38
N ASN A 43 5.11 0.00 8.19
CA ASN A 43 4.47 0.10 9.50
C ASN A 43 3.44 1.24 9.49
N PHE A 44 2.25 0.93 9.97
CA PHE A 44 1.19 1.91 10.16
C PHE A 44 0.89 2.07 11.65
N ASP A 45 1.00 3.31 12.13
CA ASP A 45 0.70 3.67 13.50
C ASP A 45 -0.70 4.32 13.58
N PHE A 46 -1.55 3.71 14.39
CA PHE A 46 -2.93 4.10 14.65
C PHE A 46 -3.09 4.74 16.03
N SER A 47 -2.00 4.92 16.79
CA SER A 47 -2.04 5.63 18.06
C SER A 47 -2.60 7.05 17.87
N GLY A 48 -3.49 7.45 18.77
CA GLY A 48 -4.12 8.77 18.74
C GLY A 48 -5.15 9.00 17.63
N LYS A 49 -5.35 8.08 16.67
CA LYS A 49 -6.25 8.32 15.54
C LYS A 49 -7.75 8.12 15.81
N GLY A 50 -8.17 8.02 17.07
CA GLY A 50 -9.59 8.06 17.46
C GLY A 50 -10.48 6.95 16.89
N TYR A 51 -9.93 5.92 16.23
CA TYR A 51 -10.68 4.80 15.61
C TYR A 51 -11.24 3.80 16.63
N LEU A 52 -11.71 4.27 17.79
CA LEU A 52 -12.14 3.47 18.96
C LEU A 52 -13.48 2.72 18.78
N SER A 53 -14.00 2.59 17.56
CA SER A 53 -15.22 1.80 17.31
C SER A 53 -14.89 0.37 16.89
N ARG A 54 -15.55 -0.58 17.53
CA ARG A 54 -15.35 -2.04 17.43
C ARG A 54 -15.41 -2.57 15.99
N ASP A 55 -14.47 -3.46 15.69
CA ASP A 55 -14.46 -4.44 14.58
C ASP A 55 -14.19 -3.88 13.17
N TYR A 56 -13.03 -3.24 12.97
CA TYR A 56 -12.55 -2.97 11.62
C TYR A 56 -12.00 -4.25 10.98
N LYS A 57 -12.55 -4.59 9.81
CA LYS A 57 -11.91 -5.55 8.89
C LYS A 57 -10.96 -4.76 8.01
N ILE A 58 -9.67 -4.91 8.25
CA ILE A 58 -8.64 -4.22 7.49
C ILE A 58 -8.29 -5.02 6.25
N ASN A 59 -8.13 -4.32 5.14
CA ASN A 59 -7.51 -4.83 3.94
C ASN A 59 -6.59 -3.76 3.35
N TYR A 60 -5.74 -4.15 2.42
CA TYR A 60 -4.84 -3.25 1.74
C TYR A 60 -4.94 -3.40 0.22
N GLN A 61 -4.56 -2.33 -0.48
CA GLN A 61 -4.30 -2.35 -1.91
C GLN A 61 -2.90 -1.82 -2.11
N LEU A 62 -2.09 -2.56 -2.87
CA LEU A 62 -0.73 -2.19 -3.22
C LEU A 62 -0.65 -2.06 -4.73
N THR A 63 -0.31 -0.86 -5.20
CA THR A 63 0.00 -0.59 -6.60
C THR A 63 1.52 -0.42 -6.71
N HIS A 64 2.18 -1.05 -7.68
CA HIS A 64 3.63 -0.96 -7.88
C HIS A 64 4.03 -1.15 -9.34
N ASN A 65 5.25 -0.75 -9.69
CA ASN A 65 5.88 -1.02 -10.99
C ASN A 65 7.06 -2.02 -10.91
N CYS A 66 7.23 -2.69 -9.75
CA CYS A 66 8.23 -3.73 -9.49
C CYS A 66 8.08 -4.98 -10.37
N THR A 67 8.45 -4.87 -11.64
CA THR A 67 8.14 -5.88 -12.64
C THR A 67 9.20 -5.93 -13.73
N ILE A 68 9.42 -7.11 -14.30
CA ILE A 68 10.34 -7.30 -15.42
C ILE A 68 9.79 -6.73 -16.74
N ASP A 69 8.48 -6.57 -16.84
CA ASP A 69 7.78 -6.05 -18.01
C ASP A 69 7.51 -4.54 -17.93
N ASN A 70 8.01 -3.86 -16.88
CA ASN A 70 7.76 -2.45 -16.56
C ASN A 70 6.26 -2.09 -16.47
N LEU A 71 5.38 -3.08 -16.28
CA LEU A 71 3.95 -2.84 -16.16
C LEU A 71 3.58 -2.49 -14.71
N THR A 72 2.62 -1.58 -14.58
CA THR A 72 1.97 -1.36 -13.29
C THR A 72 1.16 -2.58 -12.89
N ARG A 73 1.30 -3.01 -11.64
CA ARG A 73 0.52 -4.09 -11.05
C ARG A 73 -0.23 -3.67 -9.81
N CYS A 74 -1.35 -4.34 -9.59
CA CYS A 74 -2.21 -4.20 -8.42
C CYS A 74 -2.24 -5.51 -7.65
N ILE A 75 -1.92 -5.43 -6.37
CA ILE A 75 -2.09 -6.49 -5.39
C ILE A 75 -3.23 -6.08 -4.46
N ARG A 76 -4.26 -6.91 -4.40
CA ARG A 76 -5.39 -6.72 -3.49
C ARG A 76 -5.77 -8.09 -2.92
N PRO A 77 -5.40 -8.38 -1.67
CA PRO A 77 -5.79 -9.64 -1.05
C PRO A 77 -7.31 -9.77 -0.93
N ASP A 78 -7.81 -10.98 -1.15
CA ASP A 78 -9.23 -11.29 -0.92
C ASP A 78 -9.57 -11.42 0.57
N TYR A 79 -8.56 -11.63 1.41
CA TYR A 79 -8.71 -11.85 2.84
C TYR A 79 -8.54 -10.55 3.61
N PHE A 80 -9.47 -10.31 4.54
CA PHE A 80 -9.40 -9.20 5.49
C PHE A 80 -8.74 -9.67 6.78
N THR A 81 -7.81 -8.88 7.30
CA THR A 81 -7.27 -9.07 8.64
C THR A 81 -8.16 -8.34 9.64
N GLN A 82 -8.59 -9.03 10.70
CA GLN A 82 -9.27 -8.36 11.80
C GLN A 82 -8.27 -7.56 12.62
N PHE A 83 -8.61 -6.32 12.94
CA PHE A 83 -7.77 -5.44 13.74
C PHE A 83 -8.61 -4.76 14.82
N ASP A 84 -8.13 -4.85 16.06
CA ASP A 84 -8.68 -4.09 17.18
C ASP A 84 -7.66 -3.01 17.60
N PRO A 85 -7.91 -1.73 17.26
CA PRO A 85 -7.01 -0.63 17.62
C PRO A 85 -6.85 -0.42 19.14
N ARG A 86 -7.70 -1.06 19.96
CA ARG A 86 -7.58 -1.04 21.44
C ARG A 86 -6.54 -2.03 21.96
N ILE A 87 -6.22 -3.05 21.16
CA ILE A 87 -5.28 -4.12 21.51
C ILE A 87 -3.93 -3.88 20.83
N MET A 88 -3.95 -3.40 19.58
CA MET A 88 -2.75 -3.12 18.80
C MET A 88 -2.81 -1.71 18.23
N SER A 89 -1.79 -0.88 18.53
CA SER A 89 -1.67 0.46 17.95
C SER A 89 -0.88 0.50 16.65
N LYS A 90 -0.16 -0.58 16.32
CA LYS A 90 0.70 -0.67 15.13
C LYS A 90 0.37 -1.91 14.33
N MET A 91 0.41 -1.78 13.01
CA MET A 91 0.28 -2.90 12.08
C MET A 91 1.45 -2.88 11.10
N GLU A 92 2.11 -4.03 10.99
CA GLU A 92 3.25 -4.25 10.11
C GLU A 92 2.80 -5.06 8.89
N PHE A 93 3.19 -4.61 7.70
CA PHE A 93 2.97 -5.29 6.43
C PHE A 93 4.30 -5.69 5.85
N LYS A 94 4.48 -6.99 5.61
CA LYS A 94 5.61 -7.56 4.87
C LYS A 94 5.11 -8.12 3.55
N PHE A 95 5.67 -7.67 2.44
CA PHE A 95 5.28 -8.17 1.12
C PHE A 95 6.45 -8.24 0.16
N ASN A 96 6.42 -9.23 -0.73
CA ASN A 96 7.26 -9.27 -1.93
C ASN A 96 6.35 -8.92 -3.12
N ALA A 97 6.66 -7.81 -3.80
CA ALA A 97 5.87 -7.31 -4.92
C ALA A 97 6.46 -7.68 -6.29
N TRP A 98 7.65 -8.28 -6.35
CA TRP A 98 8.34 -8.54 -7.63
C TRP A 98 7.48 -9.42 -8.55
N ASN A 99 7.10 -8.88 -9.71
CA ASN A 99 6.25 -9.54 -10.70
C ASN A 99 4.89 -10.05 -10.18
N TYR A 100 4.44 -9.59 -9.01
CA TYR A 100 3.20 -10.05 -8.39
C TYR A 100 2.02 -9.10 -8.65
N GLY A 101 0.79 -9.61 -8.61
CA GLY A 101 -0.42 -8.83 -8.86
C GLY A 101 -0.88 -8.78 -10.32
N GLU A 102 -2.07 -8.23 -10.52
CA GLU A 102 -2.71 -8.07 -11.82
C GLU A 102 -2.12 -6.89 -12.58
N ALA A 103 -1.89 -7.01 -13.89
CA ALA A 103 -1.29 -5.97 -14.75
C ALA A 103 -2.21 -4.75 -15.00
N ARG A 104 -2.55 -4.04 -13.92
CA ARG A 104 -3.31 -2.79 -13.88
C ARG A 104 -3.04 -2.04 -12.59
N ALA A 105 -3.34 -0.74 -12.55
CA ALA A 105 -3.35 0.01 -11.29
C ALA A 105 -4.56 -0.39 -10.41
N CYS A 106 -4.42 -0.31 -9.09
CA CYS A 106 -5.56 -0.52 -8.20
C CYS A 106 -6.59 0.61 -8.37
N ILE A 107 -7.88 0.26 -8.27
CA ILE A 107 -8.96 1.23 -8.25
C ILE A 107 -9.04 1.82 -6.85
N HIS A 108 -8.95 3.14 -6.74
CA HIS A 108 -9.00 3.82 -5.45
C HIS A 108 -10.27 3.43 -4.66
N PRO A 109 -10.19 3.19 -3.33
CA PRO A 109 -11.30 2.65 -2.54
C PRO A 109 -12.60 3.47 -2.57
N TYR A 110 -12.51 4.77 -2.91
CA TYR A 110 -13.62 5.71 -2.91
C TYR A 110 -14.09 6.19 -4.29
N ASN A 111 -13.29 6.03 -5.34
CA ASN A 111 -13.61 6.61 -6.66
C ASN A 111 -12.93 5.82 -7.78
N LEU A 112 -13.62 5.67 -8.91
CA LEU A 112 -13.08 5.11 -10.16
C LEU A 112 -11.93 5.95 -10.78
N LYS A 113 -11.39 6.94 -10.06
CA LYS A 113 -10.17 7.64 -10.46
C LYS A 113 -9.01 6.66 -10.31
N LYS A 114 -8.39 6.30 -11.44
CA LYS A 114 -7.08 5.67 -11.45
C LYS A 114 -6.11 6.57 -10.67
N PHE A 115 -5.12 5.98 -10.03
CA PHE A 115 -3.93 6.71 -9.63
C PHE A 115 -3.37 7.39 -10.88
N ASN A 116 -3.69 8.67 -11.05
CA ASN A 116 -3.19 9.46 -12.16
C ASN A 116 -1.81 9.96 -11.76
N ASP A 117 -0.85 9.53 -12.57
CA ASP A 117 0.55 9.97 -12.68
C ASP A 117 1.53 9.49 -11.60
N TRP A 118 2.13 8.34 -11.92
CA TRP A 118 3.33 7.76 -11.30
C TRP A 118 4.56 8.66 -11.36
N ASN A 119 4.64 9.56 -12.35
CA ASN A 119 5.76 10.49 -12.49
C ASN A 119 5.93 11.33 -11.22
N ASP A 120 4.83 11.74 -10.57
CA ASP A 120 4.89 12.50 -9.32
C ASP A 120 5.50 11.72 -8.13
N ILE A 121 5.39 10.39 -8.09
CA ILE A 121 5.92 9.57 -6.98
C ILE A 121 7.44 9.41 -7.12
N CYS A 122 7.92 9.16 -8.35
CA CYS A 122 9.34 9.03 -8.62
C CYS A 122 10.04 10.40 -8.59
N GLU A 123 9.46 11.43 -9.22
CA GLU A 123 10.05 12.77 -9.32
C GLU A 123 10.24 13.44 -7.95
N LYS A 124 9.28 13.28 -7.01
CA LYS A 124 9.38 13.84 -5.64
C LYS A 124 10.50 13.26 -4.77
N ILE A 125 11.13 12.16 -5.18
CA ILE A 125 12.17 11.47 -4.39
C ILE A 125 13.58 11.76 -4.97
N PHE A 126 13.66 12.22 -6.21
CA PHE A 126 14.92 12.62 -6.86
C PHE A 126 15.17 14.15 -6.83
N GLU A 127 14.28 14.94 -6.22
CA GLU A 127 14.51 16.35 -5.81
C GLU A 127 15.05 16.45 -4.39
#